data_AF-A0AAN5DF46-F1
#
_entry.id   AF-A0AAN5DF46-F1
#
_cell.length_a   1.000
_cell.length_b   1.000
_cell.length_c   1.000
_cell.angle_alpha   90.00
_cell.angle_beta   90.00
_cell.angle_gamma   90.00
#
_symmetry.space_group_name_H-M   'P 1'
#
loop_
_entity.id
_entity.type
_entity.pdbx_description
1 polymer ?
#
loop_
_entity_poly.entity_id
_entity_poly.type
_entity_poly.pdbx_seq_one_letter_code
_entity_poly.pdbx_strand_id
1 'polypeptide(L)'
;MEDLSGRMTNDVDFSKGYSVDVVKRIIRSIVGYQSAQLSAEKKFAVSDKTVVHEALKSMAVHCIGALAEKEWLPKDGDKRRDLLSFISSVEKLQDEYPDFAKSLPLTHCNLWPNNMLFEKIKDNPDGELLAIVDWQCASIGNALLDVSSAIGVCLSPENRREHEEELVEFYRTEMENRKDRFTENTDFDKDPVFKMYRESLKWAALQLVFTAVFNPSADQPEEG
;
A
#
# COMPACT_ATOMS: atom_id res chain seq x y z
N MET A 1 -0.57 -22.80 -12.86
CA MET A 1 -0.71 -21.33 -12.79
C MET A 1 -1.54 -20.94 -14.00
N GLU A 2 -2.64 -20.23 -13.78
CA GLU A 2 -3.49 -19.73 -14.89
C GLU A 2 -2.70 -18.69 -15.70
N ASP A 3 -2.83 -18.72 -17.02
CA ASP A 3 -2.23 -17.71 -17.90
C ASP A 3 -3.19 -16.51 -18.00
N LEU A 4 -2.73 -15.35 -17.51
CA LEU A 4 -3.51 -14.11 -17.48
C LEU A 4 -3.22 -13.17 -18.66
N SER A 5 -2.29 -13.53 -19.55
CA SER A 5 -1.80 -12.63 -20.61
C SER A 5 -2.89 -12.11 -21.56
N GLY A 6 -3.92 -12.93 -21.83
CA GLY A 6 -5.06 -12.57 -22.69
C GLY A 6 -6.16 -11.73 -22.01
N ARG A 7 -6.06 -11.49 -20.70
CA ARG A 7 -7.08 -10.82 -19.87
C ARG A 7 -6.65 -9.43 -19.41
N MET A 8 -5.34 -9.17 -19.44
CA MET A 8 -4.76 -7.93 -18.92
C MET A 8 -5.04 -6.73 -19.82
N THR A 9 -5.37 -5.60 -19.21
CA THR A 9 -5.37 -4.28 -19.88
C THR A 9 -4.09 -3.52 -19.55
N ASN A 10 -3.52 -2.83 -20.54
CA ASN A 10 -2.41 -1.89 -20.33
C ASN A 10 -2.89 -0.43 -20.26
N ASP A 11 -4.17 -0.17 -20.50
CA ASP A 11 -4.76 1.17 -20.60
C ASP A 11 -5.24 1.71 -19.24
N VAL A 12 -4.48 1.50 -18.16
CA VAL A 12 -4.83 2.08 -16.85
C VAL A 12 -4.07 3.39 -16.69
N ASP A 13 -4.79 4.51 -16.69
CA ASP A 13 -4.20 5.83 -16.50
C ASP A 13 -3.95 6.08 -15.00
N PHE A 14 -2.76 5.71 -14.55
CA PHE A 14 -2.36 5.87 -13.14
C PHE A 14 -2.24 7.34 -12.69
N SER A 15 -2.31 8.32 -13.61
CA SER A 15 -2.21 9.74 -13.27
C SER A 15 -3.51 10.31 -12.69
N LYS A 16 -4.67 9.72 -13.00
CA LYS A 16 -5.99 10.19 -12.55
C LYS A 16 -6.42 9.61 -11.20
N GLY A 17 -5.74 8.56 -10.74
CA GLY A 17 -6.17 7.74 -9.62
C GLY A 17 -7.38 6.87 -9.98
N TYR A 18 -7.57 5.81 -9.22
CA TYR A 18 -8.69 4.88 -9.31
C TYR A 18 -9.95 5.48 -8.68
N SER A 19 -11.11 4.96 -9.11
CA SER A 19 -12.36 5.22 -8.42
C SER A 19 -12.37 4.59 -7.03
N VAL A 20 -13.19 5.15 -6.14
CA VAL A 20 -13.37 4.64 -4.76
C VAL A 20 -13.80 3.18 -4.77
N ASP A 21 -14.63 2.76 -5.74
CA ASP A 21 -15.10 1.38 -5.87
C ASP A 21 -13.97 0.41 -6.22
N VAL A 22 -13.04 0.80 -7.10
CA VAL A 22 -11.85 0.00 -7.38
C VAL A 22 -10.98 -0.12 -6.13
N VAL A 23 -10.79 0.96 -5.37
CA VAL A 23 -10.01 0.92 -4.12
C VAL A 23 -10.69 0.05 -3.06
N LYS A 24 -12.02 0.05 -2.95
CA LYS A 24 -12.76 -0.90 -2.10
C LYS A 24 -12.51 -2.36 -2.52
N ARG A 25 -12.40 -2.65 -3.82
CA ARG A 25 -12.05 -3.99 -4.31
C ARG A 25 -10.61 -4.37 -3.96
N ILE A 26 -9.66 -3.45 -4.10
CA ILE A 26 -8.28 -3.65 -3.64
C ILE A 26 -8.26 -3.96 -2.15
N ILE A 27 -8.97 -3.18 -1.32
CA ILE A 27 -9.10 -3.41 0.13
C ILE A 27 -9.72 -4.78 0.43
N ARG A 28 -10.73 -5.23 -0.33
CA ARG A 28 -11.27 -6.60 -0.18
C ARG A 28 -10.23 -7.67 -0.46
N SER A 29 -9.36 -7.46 -1.46
CA SER A 29 -8.24 -8.38 -1.73
C SER A 29 -7.21 -8.36 -0.59
N ILE A 30 -6.92 -7.19 -0.03
CA ILE A 30 -6.09 -7.03 1.19
C ILE A 30 -6.64 -7.88 2.33
N VAL A 31 -7.92 -7.66 2.66
CA VAL A 31 -8.64 -8.45 3.66
C VAL A 31 -8.62 -9.94 3.29
N GLY A 32 -8.70 -10.29 2.02
CA GLY A 32 -8.68 -11.66 1.53
C GLY A 32 -7.41 -12.42 1.94
N TYR A 33 -6.23 -11.91 1.60
CA TYR A 33 -4.97 -12.60 1.97
C TYR A 33 -4.65 -12.48 3.46
N GLN A 34 -5.04 -11.38 4.12
CA GLN A 34 -4.87 -11.21 5.56
C GLN A 34 -5.73 -12.20 6.34
N SER A 35 -7.02 -12.29 6.01
CA SER A 35 -7.94 -13.26 6.62
C SER A 35 -7.52 -14.69 6.35
N ALA A 36 -7.05 -15.01 5.13
CA ALA A 36 -6.54 -16.34 4.83
C ALA A 36 -5.35 -16.72 5.71
N GLN A 37 -4.40 -15.80 5.93
CA GLN A 37 -3.29 -16.05 6.85
C GLN A 37 -3.76 -16.19 8.30
N LEU A 38 -4.69 -15.36 8.78
CA LEU A 38 -5.20 -15.43 10.15
C LEU A 38 -6.04 -16.69 10.41
N SER A 39 -6.71 -17.21 9.39
CA SER A 39 -7.47 -18.46 9.43
C SER A 39 -6.63 -19.72 9.22
N ALA A 40 -5.38 -19.58 8.77
CA ALA A 40 -4.55 -20.74 8.47
C ALA A 40 -4.06 -21.42 9.76
N GLU A 41 -4.27 -22.74 9.87
CA GLU A 41 -3.69 -23.58 10.92
C GLU A 41 -2.16 -23.61 10.84
N LYS A 42 -1.63 -23.63 9.60
CA LYS A 42 -0.20 -23.60 9.31
C LYS A 42 0.17 -22.25 8.69
N LYS A 43 0.93 -21.44 9.43
CA LYS A 43 1.47 -20.19 8.93
C LYS A 43 2.67 -20.44 8.00
N PHE A 44 2.76 -19.65 6.94
CA PHE A 44 3.93 -19.67 6.05
C PHE A 44 5.03 -18.76 6.62
N ALA A 45 6.28 -19.19 6.45
CA ALA A 45 7.41 -18.33 6.79
C ALA A 45 7.54 -17.21 5.75
N VAL A 46 7.84 -16.00 6.23
CA VAL A 46 8.24 -14.89 5.37
C VAL A 46 9.73 -14.98 5.05
N SER A 47 10.14 -14.49 3.88
CA SER A 47 11.55 -14.50 3.45
C SER A 47 12.41 -13.53 4.26
N ASP A 48 13.72 -13.76 4.25
CA ASP A 48 14.69 -12.73 4.67
C ASP A 48 14.63 -11.55 3.68
N LYS A 49 14.42 -10.35 4.22
CA LYS A 49 14.23 -9.11 3.46
C LYS A 49 15.42 -8.17 3.54
N THR A 50 16.54 -8.58 4.13
CA THR A 50 17.73 -7.72 4.32
C THR A 50 18.17 -7.06 3.01
N VAL A 51 18.30 -7.85 1.94
CA VAL A 51 18.71 -7.33 0.62
C VAL A 51 17.66 -6.36 0.04
N VAL A 52 16.38 -6.67 0.22
CA VAL A 52 15.27 -5.84 -0.27
C VAL A 52 15.23 -4.50 0.49
N HIS A 53 15.39 -4.52 1.81
CA HIS A 53 15.42 -3.32 2.63
C HIS A 53 16.60 -2.41 2.27
N GLU A 54 17.80 -2.97 2.09
CA GLU A 54 18.97 -2.18 1.68
C GLU A 54 18.79 -1.55 0.29
N ALA A 55 18.25 -2.31 -0.66
CA ALA A 55 17.92 -1.80 -1.99
C ALA A 55 16.88 -0.66 -1.90
N LEU A 56 15.84 -0.84 -1.09
CA LEU A 56 14.80 0.16 -0.88
C LEU A 56 15.34 1.43 -0.22
N LYS A 57 16.18 1.30 0.81
CA LYS A 57 16.83 2.45 1.47
C LYS A 57 17.67 3.25 0.48
N SER A 58 18.49 2.55 -0.32
CA SER A 58 19.33 3.18 -1.35
C SER A 58 18.48 3.91 -2.39
N MET A 59 17.45 3.26 -2.93
CA MET A 59 16.51 3.84 -3.88
C MET A 59 15.80 5.06 -3.30
N ALA A 60 15.41 5.00 -2.03
CA ALA A 60 14.71 6.07 -1.36
C ALA A 60 15.56 7.32 -1.14
N VAL A 61 16.81 7.16 -0.71
CA VAL A 61 17.77 8.26 -0.60
C VAL A 61 17.97 8.92 -1.96
N HIS A 62 18.10 8.13 -3.03
CA HIS A 62 18.24 8.64 -4.39
C HIS A 62 17.01 9.47 -4.82
N CYS A 63 15.80 8.92 -4.66
CA CYS A 63 14.56 9.60 -5.06
C CYS A 63 14.33 10.91 -4.28
N ILE A 64 14.57 10.91 -2.97
CA ILE A 64 14.50 12.13 -2.15
C ILE A 64 15.50 13.18 -2.63
N GLY A 65 16.72 12.75 -2.96
CA GLY A 65 17.74 13.63 -3.54
C GLY A 65 17.24 14.27 -4.83
N ALA A 66 16.67 13.48 -5.74
CA ALA A 66 16.14 13.96 -7.01
C ALA A 66 15.00 14.98 -6.86
N LEU A 67 14.06 14.77 -5.92
CA LEU A 67 13.00 15.74 -5.64
C LEU A 67 13.51 17.08 -5.08
N ALA A 68 14.67 17.07 -4.42
CA ALA A 68 15.27 18.29 -3.92
C ALA A 68 15.93 19.14 -5.00
N GLU A 69 16.42 18.53 -6.08
CA GLU A 69 16.90 19.26 -7.26
C GLU A 69 15.75 19.89 -8.05
N LYS A 70 14.52 19.33 -7.93
CA LYS A 70 13.28 19.92 -8.49
C LYS A 70 12.62 20.96 -7.58
N GLU A 71 13.22 21.29 -6.44
CA GLU A 71 12.68 22.17 -5.39
C GLU A 71 11.33 21.76 -4.76
N TRP A 72 10.78 20.58 -5.12
CA TRP A 72 9.56 20.04 -4.52
C TRP A 72 9.76 19.62 -3.06
N LEU A 73 10.98 19.25 -2.72
CA LEU A 73 11.40 18.89 -1.36
C LEU A 73 12.72 19.60 -1.02
N PRO A 74 12.67 20.85 -0.53
CA PRO A 74 13.86 21.69 -0.34
C PRO A 74 14.98 21.00 0.45
N LYS A 75 16.24 21.26 0.05
CA LYS A 75 17.44 20.62 0.62
C LYS A 75 17.53 20.78 2.15
N ASP A 76 17.13 21.95 2.65
CA ASP A 76 17.21 22.29 4.08
C ASP A 76 15.84 22.21 4.81
N GLY A 77 14.82 21.62 4.19
CA GLY A 77 13.47 21.54 4.75
C GLY A 77 13.30 20.43 5.81
N ASP A 78 12.47 20.69 6.83
CA ASP A 78 12.13 19.72 7.89
C ASP A 78 11.61 18.40 7.31
N LYS A 79 10.68 18.47 6.35
CA LYS A 79 10.09 17.29 5.70
C LYS A 79 11.12 16.36 5.06
N ARG A 80 12.20 16.91 4.50
CA ARG A 80 13.29 16.11 3.90
C ARG A 80 14.04 15.35 4.98
N ARG A 81 14.39 16.04 6.08
CA ARG A 81 15.07 15.42 7.22
C ARG A 81 14.22 14.33 7.84
N ASP A 82 12.92 14.58 8.00
CA ASP A 82 11.98 13.61 8.55
C ASP A 82 11.88 12.34 7.69
N LEU A 83 11.78 12.51 6.36
CA LEU A 83 11.77 11.37 5.43
C LEU A 83 13.08 10.56 5.46
N LEU A 84 14.24 11.24 5.43
CA LEU A 84 15.53 10.56 5.51
C LEU A 84 15.71 9.81 6.84
N SER A 85 15.28 10.42 7.94
CA SER A 85 15.26 9.79 9.26
C SER A 85 14.37 8.54 9.25
N PHE A 86 13.15 8.65 8.72
CA PHE A 86 12.23 7.52 8.58
C PHE A 86 12.82 6.38 7.75
N ILE A 87 13.43 6.66 6.60
CA ILE A 87 14.00 5.63 5.71
C ILE A 87 15.09 4.82 6.39
N SER A 88 15.90 5.45 7.25
CA SER A 88 16.97 4.77 7.97
C SER A 88 16.46 3.60 8.84
N SER A 89 15.17 3.63 9.18
CA SER A 89 14.47 2.62 9.98
C SER A 89 13.17 2.16 9.32
N VAL A 90 13.08 2.14 8.00
CA VAL A 90 11.84 1.79 7.26
C VAL A 90 11.38 0.35 7.54
N GLU A 91 12.33 -0.55 7.78
CA GLU A 91 12.09 -1.94 8.15
C GLU A 91 11.22 -2.03 9.41
N LYS A 92 11.32 -1.05 10.32
CA LYS A 92 10.49 -1.04 11.52
C LYS A 92 9.01 -0.94 11.21
N LEU A 93 8.66 -0.17 10.19
CA LEU A 93 7.26 -0.03 9.80
C LEU A 93 6.74 -1.29 9.10
N GLN A 94 7.61 -2.02 8.38
CA GLN A 94 7.23 -3.22 7.64
C GLN A 94 7.24 -4.48 8.51
N ASP A 95 8.16 -4.56 9.47
CA ASP A 95 8.52 -5.80 10.19
C ASP A 95 8.37 -5.70 11.70
N GLU A 96 8.34 -4.50 12.29
CA GLU A 96 8.08 -4.36 13.72
C GLU A 96 6.58 -4.24 14.00
N TYR A 97 6.22 -4.69 15.18
CA TYR A 97 4.86 -4.74 15.67
C TYR A 97 4.58 -3.48 16.47
N PRO A 98 3.55 -2.69 16.11
CA PRO A 98 3.12 -1.62 16.99
C PRO A 98 2.62 -2.25 18.30
N ASP A 99 3.11 -1.79 19.45
CA ASP A 99 2.76 -2.37 20.78
C ASP A 99 1.24 -2.41 21.07
N PHE A 100 0.49 -1.56 20.38
CA PHE A 100 -0.97 -1.45 20.50
C PHE A 100 -1.74 -2.28 19.47
N ALA A 101 -1.05 -2.93 18.52
CA ALA A 101 -1.67 -3.82 17.54
C ALA A 101 -2.02 -5.16 18.19
N LYS A 102 -3.29 -5.56 18.06
CA LYS A 102 -3.81 -6.83 18.57
C LYS A 102 -3.82 -7.95 17.52
N SER A 103 -3.52 -7.62 16.26
CA SER A 103 -3.54 -8.54 15.13
C SER A 103 -2.46 -8.18 14.13
N LEU A 104 -1.77 -9.20 13.62
CA LEU A 104 -0.61 -9.08 12.76
C LEU A 104 -0.77 -10.04 11.57
N PRO A 105 -1.50 -9.62 10.53
CA PRO A 105 -1.72 -10.47 9.38
C PRO A 105 -0.56 -10.35 8.38
N LEU A 106 -0.63 -11.18 7.34
CA LEU A 106 0.24 -11.05 6.17
C LEU A 106 0.07 -9.68 5.51
N THR A 107 1.18 -9.02 5.22
CA THR A 107 1.23 -7.78 4.43
C THR A 107 2.07 -8.00 3.19
N HIS A 108 1.72 -7.33 2.09
CA HIS A 108 2.49 -7.35 0.86
C HIS A 108 3.72 -6.45 0.97
N CYS A 109 3.62 -5.33 1.69
CA CYS A 109 4.69 -4.34 1.95
C CYS A 109 5.26 -3.65 0.71
N ASN A 110 4.69 -3.89 -0.47
CA ASN A 110 5.04 -3.23 -1.72
C ASN A 110 3.81 -3.18 -2.63
N LEU A 111 2.65 -2.89 -2.04
CA LEU A 111 1.41 -2.81 -2.79
C LEU A 111 1.31 -1.44 -3.45
N TRP A 112 1.24 -1.43 -4.78
CA TRP A 112 1.13 -0.23 -5.60
C TRP A 112 0.59 -0.65 -6.98
N PRO A 113 0.11 0.30 -7.81
CA PRO A 113 -0.54 0.00 -9.08
C PRO A 113 0.20 -1.00 -9.99
N ASN A 114 1.53 -0.92 -10.07
CA ASN A 114 2.34 -1.81 -10.94
C ASN A 114 2.42 -3.25 -10.44
N ASN A 115 2.04 -3.52 -9.19
CA ASN A 115 1.97 -4.87 -8.61
C ASN A 115 0.53 -5.42 -8.60
N MET A 116 -0.38 -4.77 -9.33
CA MET A 116 -1.78 -5.15 -9.47
C MET A 116 -2.12 -5.38 -10.95
N LEU A 117 -2.67 -6.55 -11.26
CA LEU A 117 -3.12 -6.88 -12.61
C LEU A 117 -4.63 -6.64 -12.71
N PHE A 118 -5.07 -5.94 -13.75
CA PHE A 118 -6.48 -5.62 -13.99
C PHE A 118 -6.99 -6.17 -15.32
N GLU A 119 -8.26 -6.55 -15.35
CA GLU A 119 -9.02 -6.91 -16.55
C GLU A 119 -10.10 -5.86 -16.82
N LYS A 120 -10.19 -5.36 -18.06
CA LYS A 120 -11.36 -4.56 -18.48
C LYS A 120 -12.53 -5.49 -18.72
N ILE A 121 -13.64 -5.22 -18.05
CA ILE A 121 -14.90 -5.93 -18.28
C ILE A 121 -15.87 -4.94 -18.92
N LYS A 122 -16.72 -5.43 -19.84
CA LYS A 122 -17.64 -4.60 -20.63
C LYS A 122 -18.49 -3.63 -19.79
N ASP A 123 -18.88 -4.06 -18.59
CA ASP A 123 -19.75 -3.29 -17.68
C ASP A 123 -18.97 -2.57 -16.57
N ASN A 124 -17.64 -2.65 -16.57
CA ASN A 124 -16.77 -1.98 -15.59
C ASN A 124 -15.53 -1.38 -16.29
N PRO A 125 -15.63 -0.13 -16.77
CA PRO A 125 -14.55 0.53 -17.51
C PRO A 125 -13.29 0.79 -16.66
N ASP A 126 -13.44 0.85 -15.33
CA ASP A 126 -12.32 1.04 -14.39
C ASP A 126 -11.52 -0.26 -14.17
N GLY A 127 -12.00 -1.38 -14.72
CA GLY A 127 -11.37 -2.70 -14.62
C GLY A 127 -11.65 -3.43 -13.31
N GLU A 128 -11.32 -4.72 -13.30
CA GLU A 128 -11.42 -5.60 -12.14
C GLU A 128 -10.03 -6.15 -11.78
N LEU A 129 -9.70 -6.07 -10.49
CA LEU A 129 -8.44 -6.60 -9.97
C LEU A 129 -8.42 -8.11 -10.12
N LEU A 130 -7.53 -8.61 -10.97
CA LEU A 130 -7.32 -10.03 -11.22
C LEU A 130 -6.38 -10.66 -10.19
N ALA A 131 -5.26 -10.00 -9.94
CA ALA A 131 -4.19 -10.56 -9.12
C ALA A 131 -3.32 -9.47 -8.51
N ILE A 132 -2.79 -9.77 -7.32
CA ILE A 132 -1.68 -9.05 -6.70
C ILE A 132 -0.43 -9.91 -6.88
N VAL A 133 0.63 -9.33 -7.42
CA VAL A 133 1.89 -10.02 -7.76
C VAL A 133 3.07 -9.36 -7.08
N ASP A 134 4.26 -9.97 -7.16
CA ASP A 134 5.50 -9.45 -6.59
C ASP A 134 5.56 -9.43 -5.05
N TRP A 135 5.37 -10.60 -4.45
CA TRP A 135 5.33 -10.82 -3.00
C TRP A 135 6.71 -10.86 -2.30
N GLN A 136 7.78 -10.39 -2.95
CA GLN A 136 9.15 -10.48 -2.40
C GLN A 136 9.37 -9.65 -1.12
N CYS A 137 8.52 -8.66 -0.87
CA CYS A 137 8.55 -7.81 0.32
C CYS A 137 7.62 -8.31 1.44
N ALA A 138 6.89 -9.39 1.23
CA ALA A 138 5.81 -9.78 2.13
C ALA A 138 6.29 -10.00 3.57
N SER A 139 5.52 -9.52 4.54
CA SER A 139 5.87 -9.59 5.97
C SER A 139 4.66 -9.95 6.83
N ILE A 140 4.91 -10.16 8.12
CA ILE A 140 3.87 -10.22 9.14
C ILE A 140 4.05 -8.97 9.98
N GLY A 141 3.06 -8.07 9.99
CA GLY A 141 3.28 -6.74 10.57
C GLY A 141 2.02 -5.89 10.61
N ASN A 142 2.19 -4.57 10.46
CA ASN A 142 1.11 -3.60 10.52
C ASN A 142 0.06 -3.86 9.42
N ALA A 143 -1.11 -4.34 9.82
CA ALA A 143 -2.21 -4.73 8.93
C ALA A 143 -2.66 -3.62 7.96
N LEU A 144 -2.42 -2.35 8.30
CA LEU A 144 -2.88 -1.19 7.54
C LEU A 144 -1.82 -0.65 6.57
N LEU A 145 -0.64 -1.27 6.47
CA LEU A 145 0.41 -0.82 5.55
C LEU A 145 -0.04 -0.87 4.08
N ASP A 146 -0.66 -1.98 3.68
CA ASP A 146 -1.16 -2.13 2.31
C ASP A 146 -2.41 -1.27 2.07
N VAL A 147 -3.23 -1.06 3.10
CA VAL A 147 -4.41 -0.18 3.05
C VAL A 147 -3.98 1.27 2.88
N SER A 148 -2.94 1.71 3.59
CA SER A 148 -2.38 3.06 3.42
C SER A 148 -1.80 3.24 2.02
N SER A 149 -1.21 2.19 1.44
CA SER A 149 -0.73 2.21 0.06
C SER A 149 -1.88 2.29 -0.94
N ALA A 150 -2.95 1.51 -0.76
CA ALA A 150 -4.13 1.54 -1.61
C ALA A 150 -4.80 2.93 -1.60
N ILE A 151 -5.02 3.51 -0.42
CA ILE A 151 -5.61 4.84 -0.28
C ILE A 151 -4.64 5.94 -0.74
N GLY A 152 -3.37 5.81 -0.36
CA GLY A 152 -2.35 6.83 -0.51
C GLY A 152 -1.61 6.86 -1.84
N VAL A 153 -1.69 5.81 -2.65
CA VAL A 153 -1.04 5.77 -3.97
C VAL A 153 -2.07 5.63 -5.08
N CYS A 154 -3.20 4.96 -4.83
CA CYS A 154 -4.15 4.66 -5.89
C CYS A 154 -5.26 5.71 -6.04
N LEU A 155 -5.54 6.56 -5.05
CA LEU A 155 -6.54 7.63 -5.17
C LEU A 155 -5.93 8.97 -5.57
N SER A 156 -6.72 9.76 -6.30
CA SER A 156 -6.48 11.20 -6.43
C SER A 156 -6.43 11.90 -5.06
N PRO A 157 -5.75 13.05 -4.95
CA PRO A 157 -5.71 13.80 -3.69
C PRO A 157 -7.09 14.18 -3.16
N GLU A 158 -8.04 14.49 -4.05
CA GLU A 158 -9.42 14.87 -3.72
C GLU A 158 -10.17 13.70 -3.10
N ASN A 159 -10.23 12.56 -3.79
CA ASN A 159 -10.92 11.36 -3.30
C ASN A 159 -10.30 10.85 -2.00
N ARG A 160 -8.99 11.00 -1.83
CA ARG A 160 -8.31 10.60 -0.59
C ARG A 160 -8.76 11.43 0.60
N ARG A 161 -8.86 12.75 0.45
CA ARG A 161 -9.34 13.65 1.51
C ARG A 161 -10.80 13.40 1.86
N GLU A 162 -11.60 13.06 0.86
CA GLU A 162 -13.04 12.84 1.03
C GLU A 162 -13.37 11.46 1.64
N HIS A 163 -12.64 10.40 1.24
CA HIS A 163 -13.03 9.02 1.52
C HIS A 163 -12.07 8.24 2.44
N GLU A 164 -10.97 8.82 2.94
CA GLU A 164 -10.00 8.03 3.72
C GLU A 164 -10.62 7.35 4.95
N GLU A 165 -11.44 8.06 5.72
CA GLU A 165 -12.04 7.50 6.93
C GLU A 165 -13.05 6.40 6.60
N GLU A 166 -13.84 6.61 5.54
CA GLU A 166 -14.80 5.62 5.03
C GLU A 166 -14.08 4.34 4.61
N LEU A 167 -12.96 4.46 3.90
CA LEU A 167 -12.21 3.31 3.38
C LEU A 167 -11.49 2.53 4.49
N VAL A 168 -10.96 3.21 5.50
CA VAL A 168 -10.38 2.55 6.69
C VAL A 168 -11.47 1.83 7.50
N GLU A 169 -12.63 2.44 7.65
CA GLU A 169 -13.78 1.81 8.31
C GLU A 169 -14.34 0.62 7.51
N PHE A 170 -14.31 0.72 6.18
CA PHE A 170 -14.68 -0.36 5.29
C PHE A 170 -13.74 -1.57 5.45
N TYR A 171 -12.41 -1.33 5.48
CA TYR A 171 -11.43 -2.36 5.81
C TYR A 171 -11.74 -3.04 7.15
N ARG A 172 -11.94 -2.23 8.20
CA ARG A 172 -12.25 -2.72 9.56
C ARG A 172 -13.48 -3.61 9.57
N THR A 173 -14.56 -3.17 8.94
CA THR A 173 -15.83 -3.90 8.82
C THR A 173 -15.65 -5.22 8.09
N GLU A 174 -14.90 -5.24 6.98
CA GLU A 174 -14.62 -6.45 6.22
C GLU A 174 -13.78 -7.46 7.04
N MET A 175 -12.81 -7.02 7.85
CA MET A 175 -12.08 -7.89 8.76
C MET A 175 -12.97 -8.47 9.87
N GLU A 176 -13.77 -7.63 10.52
CA GLU A 176 -14.72 -8.05 11.57
C GLU A 176 -15.72 -9.09 11.07
N ASN A 177 -16.22 -8.94 9.83
CA ASN A 177 -17.13 -9.91 9.21
C ASN A 177 -16.50 -11.29 8.97
N ARG A 178 -15.17 -11.42 9.03
CA ARG A 178 -14.44 -12.68 8.81
C ARG A 178 -13.85 -13.25 10.10
N LYS A 179 -13.99 -12.55 11.23
CA LYS A 179 -13.26 -12.88 12.47
C LYS A 179 -13.54 -14.25 13.06
N ASP A 180 -14.77 -14.75 12.87
CA ASP A 180 -15.17 -16.07 13.36
C ASP A 180 -14.40 -17.22 12.71
N ARG A 181 -13.64 -16.94 11.64
CA ARG A 181 -12.80 -17.93 10.94
C ARG A 181 -11.35 -17.91 11.40
N PHE A 182 -10.94 -16.95 12.22
CA PHE A 182 -9.54 -16.82 12.60
C PHE A 182 -9.16 -17.85 13.66
N THR A 183 -7.94 -18.39 13.55
CA THR A 183 -7.42 -19.35 14.53
C THR A 183 -6.84 -18.66 15.77
N GLU A 184 -6.63 -17.35 15.68
CA GLU A 184 -6.08 -16.49 16.73
C GLU A 184 -7.13 -15.47 17.15
N ASN A 185 -7.13 -15.09 18.43
CA ASN A 185 -8.01 -14.05 18.92
C ASN A 185 -7.50 -12.69 18.44
N THR A 186 -8.09 -12.17 17.37
CA THR A 186 -7.75 -10.87 16.80
C THR A 186 -8.87 -9.88 17.01
N ASP A 187 -8.52 -8.61 17.10
CA ASP A 187 -9.45 -7.53 17.37
C ASP A 187 -9.13 -6.34 16.45
N PHE A 188 -10.14 -5.88 15.71
CA PHE A 188 -10.07 -4.71 14.83
C PHE A 188 -10.90 -3.56 15.40
N ASP A 189 -10.70 -3.27 16.68
CA ASP A 189 -11.12 -2.03 17.34
C ASP A 189 -10.79 -0.80 16.49
N LYS A 190 -11.71 0.18 16.48
CA LYS A 190 -11.61 1.38 15.67
C LYS A 190 -10.33 2.18 15.95
N ASP A 191 -10.04 2.50 17.20
CA ASP A 191 -8.92 3.38 17.54
C ASP A 191 -7.55 2.78 17.17
N PRO A 192 -7.23 1.50 17.51
CA PRO A 192 -6.01 0.85 17.03
C PRO A 192 -5.91 0.80 15.51
N VAL A 193 -7.00 0.50 14.79
CA VAL A 193 -6.99 0.43 13.33
C VAL A 193 -6.66 1.78 12.70
N PHE A 194 -7.31 2.86 13.16
CA PHE A 194 -7.01 4.19 12.66
C PHE A 194 -5.58 4.62 13.03
N LYS A 195 -5.09 4.29 14.22
CA LYS A 195 -3.70 4.57 14.61
C LYS A 195 -2.69 3.82 13.72
N MET A 196 -2.91 2.53 13.47
CA MET A 196 -2.11 1.71 12.55
C MET A 196 -2.07 2.30 11.14
N TYR A 197 -3.22 2.77 10.62
CA TYR A 197 -3.31 3.46 9.34
C TYR A 197 -2.51 4.76 9.33
N ARG A 198 -2.65 5.62 10.35
CA ARG A 198 -1.93 6.89 10.43
C ARG A 198 -0.41 6.70 10.48
N GLU A 199 0.07 5.70 11.22
CA GLU A 199 1.50 5.35 11.23
C GLU A 199 1.99 4.87 9.85
N SER A 200 1.14 4.12 9.14
CA SER A 200 1.43 3.60 7.80
C SER A 200 1.39 4.66 6.69
N LEU A 201 0.89 5.88 6.93
CA LEU A 201 0.86 6.93 5.90
C LEU A 201 2.26 7.37 5.45
N LYS A 202 3.28 7.23 6.30
CA LYS A 202 4.68 7.53 5.95
C LYS A 202 5.17 6.62 4.81
N TRP A 203 4.70 5.38 4.78
CA TRP A 203 5.01 4.44 3.71
C TRP A 203 4.39 4.87 2.38
N ALA A 204 3.10 5.20 2.37
CA ALA A 204 2.43 5.68 1.17
C ALA A 204 3.07 6.98 0.63
N ALA A 205 3.46 7.90 1.52
CA ALA A 205 4.20 9.10 1.13
C ALA A 205 5.55 8.76 0.46
N LEU A 206 6.26 7.76 0.97
CA LEU A 206 7.51 7.28 0.36
C LEU A 206 7.29 6.66 -1.03
N GLN A 207 6.22 5.88 -1.22
CA GLN A 207 5.87 5.32 -2.53
C GLN A 207 5.51 6.41 -3.55
N LEU A 208 4.85 7.49 -3.12
CA LEU A 208 4.60 8.65 -3.98
C LEU A 208 5.89 9.34 -4.41
N VAL A 209 6.89 9.43 -3.53
CA VAL A 209 8.23 9.95 -3.88
C VAL A 209 8.87 9.10 -4.98
N PHE A 210 8.75 7.77 -4.91
CA PHE A 210 9.26 6.89 -5.97
C PHE A 210 8.50 7.11 -7.28
N THR A 211 7.17 7.18 -7.21
CA THR A 211 6.31 7.38 -8.37
C THR A 211 6.65 8.69 -9.09
N ALA A 212 6.82 9.78 -8.34
CA ALA A 212 7.17 11.09 -8.87
C ALA A 212 8.53 11.11 -9.60
N VAL A 213 9.48 10.26 -9.19
CA VAL A 213 10.82 10.20 -9.79
C VAL A 213 10.85 9.23 -10.98
N PHE A 214 10.21 8.06 -10.87
CA PHE A 214 10.25 7.01 -11.89
C PHE A 214 9.17 7.15 -12.98
N ASN A 215 8.18 8.01 -12.80
CA ASN A 215 7.17 8.33 -13.81
C ASN A 215 7.27 9.80 -14.25
N PRO A 216 8.18 10.14 -15.20
CA PRO A 216 8.41 11.52 -15.63
C PRO A 216 7.19 12.16 -16.32
N SER A 217 6.22 11.38 -16.80
CA SER A 217 4.97 11.94 -17.35
C SER A 217 4.05 12.53 -16.28
N ALA A 218 4.23 12.16 -15.00
CA ALA A 218 3.56 12.83 -13.88
C ALA A 218 4.12 14.24 -13.58
N ASP A 219 5.19 14.64 -14.27
CA ASP A 219 5.92 15.92 -14.15
C ASP A 219 5.58 16.91 -15.29
N GLN A 220 4.60 16.57 -16.14
CA GLN A 220 4.15 17.50 -17.17
C GLN A 220 3.28 18.58 -16.49
N PRO A 221 3.67 19.86 -16.49
CA PRO A 221 2.75 20.92 -16.08
C PRO A 221 1.49 20.80 -16.96
N GLU A 222 0.30 20.92 -16.36
CA GLU A 222 -0.92 21.08 -17.14
C GLU A 222 -0.68 22.23 -18.13
N GLU A 223 -0.71 21.93 -19.43
CA GLU A 223 -0.75 22.98 -20.44
C GLU A 223 -2.00 23.81 -20.17
N GLY A 224 -1.80 25.01 -19.62
CA GLY A 224 -2.82 26.05 -19.52
C GLY A 224 -3.10 26.72 -20.86
#